data_AF-A0A5D0VA73-F1
#
_entry.id   AF-A0A5D0VA73-F1
#
_cell.length_a   1.000
_cell.length_b   1.000
_cell.length_c   1.000
_cell.angle_alpha   90.00
_cell.angle_beta   90.00
_cell.angle_gamma   90.00
#
_symmetry.space_group_name_H-M   'P 1'
#
loop_
_entity.id
_entity.type
_entity.pdbx_description
1 polymer ?
#
loop_
_entity_poly.entity_id
_entity_poly.type
_entity_poly.pdbx_seq_one_letter_code
_entity_poly.pdbx_strand_id
1 'polypeptide(L)'
;MSIAERAADIYFEYGAIDLGEAWAANVPDGEVTSFPMAVKCESDEAVVFSWITWPDLETAEASVDRMMNDERWHEIVPDASGVFNMKRMILGGFEPVVVKSAPSA
;
A
#
# COMPACT_ATOMS: atom_id res chain seq x y z
N MET A 1 12.41 1.38 12.93
CA MET A 1 11.84 1.68 11.60
C MET A 1 10.53 0.92 11.50
N SER A 2 9.45 1.60 11.11
CA SER A 2 8.13 0.99 10.98
C SER A 2 8.11 -0.08 9.88
N ILE A 3 7.11 -0.97 9.91
CA ILE A 3 6.88 -1.99 8.87
C ILE A 3 6.77 -1.33 7.49
N ALA A 4 6.06 -0.20 7.41
CA ALA A 4 5.89 0.59 6.18
C ALA A 4 7.22 1.13 5.64
N GLU A 5 8.06 1.73 6.48
CA GLU A 5 9.36 2.26 6.07
C GLU A 5 10.29 1.14 5.55
N ARG A 6 10.33 -0.02 6.22
CA ARG A 6 11.13 -1.18 5.79
C ARG A 6 10.65 -1.73 4.44
N ALA A 7 9.34 -1.82 4.25
CA ALA A 7 8.76 -2.25 2.97
C ALA A 7 9.08 -1.24 1.85
N ALA A 8 8.98 0.05 2.15
CA ALA A 8 9.25 1.11 1.20
C ALA A 8 10.68 1.05 0.64
N ASP A 9 11.69 0.85 1.49
CA ASP A 9 13.08 0.71 1.04
C ASP A 9 13.24 -0.41 0.01
N ILE A 10 12.59 -1.57 0.22
CA ILE A 10 12.62 -2.68 -0.72
C ILE A 10 11.91 -2.31 -2.03
N TYR A 11 10.73 -1.67 -1.96
CA TYR A 11 10.01 -1.23 -3.15
C TYR A 11 10.83 -0.24 -4.00
N PHE A 12 11.51 0.71 -3.37
CA PHE A 12 12.39 1.66 -4.06
C PHE A 12 13.61 0.97 -4.70
N GLU A 13 14.20 -0.03 -4.03
CA GLU A 13 15.25 -0.86 -4.64
C GLU A 13 14.76 -1.63 -5.87
N TYR A 14 13.46 -1.94 -5.94
CA TYR A 14 12.83 -2.64 -7.06
C TYR A 14 12.18 -1.72 -8.10
N GLY A 15 12.39 -0.41 -8.00
CA GLY A 15 12.03 0.53 -9.05
C GLY A 15 10.74 1.30 -8.81
N ALA A 16 10.17 1.28 -7.60
CA ALA A 16 9.12 2.21 -7.24
C ALA A 16 9.65 3.65 -7.32
N ILE A 17 8.78 4.58 -7.73
CA ILE A 17 9.13 6.00 -7.89
C ILE A 17 8.40 6.89 -6.87
N ASP A 18 7.32 6.40 -6.28
CA ASP A 18 6.62 7.05 -5.18
C ASP A 18 5.91 5.98 -4.34
N LEU A 19 5.75 6.24 -3.05
CA LEU A 19 5.03 5.37 -2.13
C LEU A 19 4.36 6.20 -1.05
N GLY A 20 3.09 5.92 -0.78
CA GLY A 20 2.33 6.55 0.28
C GLY A 20 1.62 5.55 1.16
N GLU A 21 1.63 5.83 2.46
CA GLU A 21 0.91 5.11 3.50
C GLU A 21 0.18 6.15 4.36
N ALA A 22 -1.15 6.16 4.32
CA ALA A 22 -1.96 7.20 4.94
C ALA A 22 -2.96 6.60 5.94
N TRP A 23 -2.80 6.97 7.21
CA TRP A 23 -3.74 6.64 8.27
C TRP A 23 -5.04 7.44 8.13
N ALA A 24 -6.19 6.82 8.36
CA ALA A 24 -7.48 7.51 8.33
C ALA A 24 -7.51 8.73 9.26
N ALA A 25 -7.70 9.91 8.68
CA ALA A 25 -7.85 11.17 9.43
C ALA A 25 -9.29 11.73 9.37
N ASN A 26 -9.94 11.60 8.21
CA ASN A 26 -11.32 12.07 7.99
C ASN A 26 -12.02 11.15 6.98
N VAL A 27 -12.32 9.93 7.41
CA VAL A 27 -12.94 8.89 6.58
C VAL A 27 -14.37 8.65 7.08
N PRO A 28 -15.39 9.22 6.43
CA PRO A 28 -16.77 9.10 6.90
C PRO A 28 -17.36 7.73 6.60
N ASP A 29 -18.31 7.32 7.44
CA ASP A 29 -19.21 6.22 7.15
C ASP A 29 -20.20 6.57 6.03
N GLY A 30 -20.74 5.55 5.37
CA GLY A 30 -21.70 5.69 4.28
C GLY A 30 -22.82 4.66 4.38
N GLU A 31 -23.94 4.93 3.71
CA GLU A 31 -25.11 4.04 3.75
C GLU A 31 -25.04 2.92 2.70
N VAL A 32 -24.45 3.20 1.54
CA VAL A 32 -24.32 2.24 0.43
C VAL A 32 -22.91 1.64 0.40
N THR A 33 -21.89 2.48 0.50
CA THR A 33 -20.47 2.10 0.57
C THR A 33 -19.67 3.13 1.35
N SER A 34 -18.53 2.70 1.89
CA SER A 34 -17.51 3.55 2.51
C SER A 34 -16.17 2.81 2.50
N PHE A 35 -15.07 3.50 2.82
CA PHE A 35 -13.77 2.84 3.01
C PHE A 35 -13.79 1.80 4.14
N PRO A 36 -14.35 2.08 5.33
CA PRO A 36 -14.54 1.07 6.37
C PRO A 36 -15.34 -0.14 5.88
N MET A 37 -16.43 0.07 5.11
CA MET A 37 -17.21 -1.04 4.54
C MET A 37 -16.41 -1.87 3.54
N ALA A 38 -15.57 -1.23 2.72
CA ALA A 38 -14.78 -1.90 1.69
C ALA A 38 -13.86 -2.97 2.30
N VAL A 39 -13.16 -2.62 3.38
CA VAL A 39 -12.23 -3.54 4.08
C VAL A 39 -12.88 -4.24 5.27
N LYS A 40 -14.20 -4.12 5.45
CA LYS A 40 -14.93 -4.64 6.63
C LYS A 40 -14.21 -4.29 7.94
N CYS A 41 -13.91 -3.01 8.13
CA CYS A 41 -13.18 -2.48 9.28
C CYS A 41 -13.96 -2.76 10.58
N GLU A 42 -13.27 -3.28 11.60
CA GLU A 42 -13.85 -3.49 12.93
C GLU A 42 -13.72 -2.20 13.77
N SER A 43 -14.41 -2.14 14.92
CA SER A 43 -14.51 -0.93 15.75
C SER A 43 -13.19 -0.50 16.41
N ASP A 44 -12.23 -1.41 16.56
CA ASP A 44 -10.90 -1.19 17.12
C ASP A 44 -9.83 -0.98 16.02
N GLU A 45 -10.26 -0.85 14.77
CA GLU A 45 -9.38 -0.70 13.61
C GLU A 45 -9.57 0.67 12.94
N ALA A 46 -8.58 1.06 12.14
CA ALA A 46 -8.66 2.20 11.25
C ALA A 46 -8.28 1.79 9.83
N VAL A 47 -8.84 2.48 8.85
CA VAL A 47 -8.45 2.30 7.45
C VAL A 47 -7.07 2.91 7.22
N VAL A 48 -6.20 2.17 6.53
CA VAL A 48 -5.00 2.70 5.90
C VAL A 48 -5.22 2.72 4.39
N PHE A 49 -4.93 3.86 3.77
CA PHE A 49 -4.91 3.98 2.31
C PHE A 49 -3.45 4.04 1.87
N SER A 50 -3.05 3.11 1.01
CA SER A 50 -1.68 3.01 0.53
C SER A 50 -1.61 2.90 -0.98
N TRP A 51 -0.49 3.36 -1.53
CA TRP A 51 -0.21 3.26 -2.96
C TRP A 51 1.30 3.18 -3.20
N ILE A 52 1.63 2.58 -4.33
CA ILE A 52 2.99 2.54 -4.87
C ILE A 52 2.87 2.96 -6.33
N THR A 53 3.69 3.92 -6.73
CA THR A 53 3.76 4.38 -8.11
C THR A 53 4.96 3.72 -8.77
N TRP A 54 4.73 3.14 -9.95
CA TRP A 54 5.72 2.47 -10.76
C TRP A 54 5.92 3.24 -12.08
N PRO A 55 7.10 3.15 -12.71
CA PRO A 55 7.33 3.76 -14.03
C PRO A 55 6.51 3.06 -15.13
N ASP A 56 6.26 1.75 -14.97
CA ASP A 56 5.49 0.91 -15.88
C ASP A 56 5.02 -0.39 -15.18
N LEU A 57 4.10 -1.11 -15.85
CA LEU A 57 3.56 -2.38 -15.36
C LEU A 57 4.63 -3.47 -15.24
N GLU A 58 5.59 -3.53 -16.16
CA GLU A 58 6.65 -4.54 -16.18
C GLU A 58 7.51 -4.45 -14.90
N THR A 59 7.85 -3.23 -14.48
CA THR A 59 8.58 -2.97 -13.23
C THR A 59 7.75 -3.36 -12.01
N ALA A 60 6.45 -3.05 -12.01
CA ALA A 60 5.56 -3.42 -10.91
C ALA A 60 5.46 -4.94 -10.74
N GLU A 61 5.26 -5.67 -11.83
CA GLU A 61 5.18 -7.14 -11.83
C GLU A 61 6.53 -7.76 -11.41
N ALA A 62 7.63 -7.28 -11.98
CA ALA A 62 8.97 -7.76 -11.61
C ALA A 62 9.31 -7.50 -10.14
N SER A 63 8.83 -6.40 -9.54
CA SER A 63 9.00 -6.13 -8.11
C SER A 63 8.31 -7.18 -7.26
N VAL A 64 7.06 -7.53 -7.57
CA VAL A 64 6.31 -8.54 -6.81
C VAL A 64 7.05 -9.89 -6.84
N ASP A 65 7.51 -10.31 -8.02
CA ASP A 65 8.26 -11.56 -8.19
C ASP A 65 9.57 -11.57 -7.39
N ARG A 66 10.29 -10.44 -7.36
CA ARG A 66 11.53 -10.30 -6.58
C ARG A 66 11.27 -10.33 -5.08
N MET A 67 10.23 -9.64 -4.62
CA MET A 67 9.87 -9.60 -3.20
C MET A 67 9.53 -10.98 -2.65
N MET A 68 8.87 -11.83 -3.43
CA MET A 68 8.58 -13.21 -3.04
C MET A 68 9.84 -14.06 -2.79
N ASN A 69 11.01 -13.60 -3.23
CA ASN A 69 12.30 -14.25 -3.02
C ASN A 69 13.25 -13.43 -2.12
N ASP A 70 12.83 -12.27 -1.62
CA ASP A 70 13.65 -11.40 -0.77
C ASP A 70 13.53 -11.84 0.70
N GLU A 71 14.67 -12.17 1.34
CA GLU A 71 14.69 -12.57 2.76
C GLU A 71 14.17 -11.45 3.66
N ARG A 72 14.47 -10.18 3.35
CA ARG A 72 13.99 -9.03 4.12
C ARG A 72 12.47 -8.91 4.06
N TRP A 73 11.86 -9.28 2.93
CA TRP A 73 10.41 -9.32 2.80
C TRP A 73 9.80 -10.41 3.68
N HIS A 74 10.41 -11.59 3.72
CA HIS A 74 9.97 -12.68 4.61
C HIS A 74 10.10 -12.34 6.10
N GLU A 75 11.00 -11.44 6.49
CA GLU A 75 11.06 -10.91 7.85
C GLU A 75 9.96 -9.87 8.14
N ILE A 76 9.48 -9.14 7.12
CA ILE A 76 8.44 -8.10 7.26
C ILE A 76 7.04 -8.71 7.32
N VAL A 77 6.76 -9.76 6.53
CA VAL A 77 5.42 -10.35 6.41
C VAL A 77 4.83 -10.82 7.76
N PRO A 78 5.58 -11.52 8.64
CA PRO A 78 5.07 -11.91 9.95
C PRO A 78 4.68 -10.70 10.80
N ASP A 79 5.52 -9.67 10.84
CA ASP A 79 5.25 -8.43 11.57
C ASP A 79 3.97 -7.75 11.03
N ALA A 80 3.84 -7.65 9.71
CA ALA A 80 2.67 -7.10 9.03
C ALA A 80 1.38 -7.88 9.36
N SER A 81 1.45 -9.21 9.36
CA SER A 81 0.31 -10.06 9.70
C SER A 81 -0.16 -9.92 11.16
N GLY A 82 0.71 -9.41 12.04
CA GLY A 82 0.40 -9.11 13.44
C GLY A 82 -0.22 -7.73 13.67
N VAL A 83 -0.18 -6.82 12.68
CA VAL A 83 -0.68 -5.44 12.81
C VAL A 83 -1.96 -5.19 12.00
N PHE A 84 -2.26 -5.97 10.96
CA PHE A 84 -3.54 -5.91 10.25
C PHE A 84 -3.95 -7.26 9.62
N ASN A 85 -5.24 -7.41 9.33
CA ASN A 85 -5.78 -8.64 8.78
C ASN A 85 -5.62 -8.71 7.24
N MET A 86 -4.59 -9.41 6.78
CA MET A 86 -4.27 -9.60 5.36
C MET A 86 -5.45 -10.13 4.51
N LYS A 87 -6.40 -10.86 5.10
CA LYS A 87 -7.56 -11.41 4.36
C LYS A 87 -8.59 -10.36 3.96
N ARG A 88 -8.56 -9.18 4.60
CA ARG A 88 -9.46 -8.05 4.32
C ARG A 88 -8.79 -6.95 3.52
N MET A 89 -7.49 -7.07 3.25
CA MET A 89 -6.75 -6.15 2.39
C MET A 89 -7.28 -6.25 0.96
N ILE A 90 -7.48 -5.10 0.32
CA ILE A 90 -7.85 -4.98 -1.08
C ILE A 90 -6.63 -4.47 -1.83
N LEU A 91 -6.26 -5.16 -2.90
CA LEU A 91 -5.15 -4.79 -3.79
C LEU A 91 -5.65 -4.67 -5.22
N GLY A 92 -5.07 -3.73 -5.98
CA GLY A 92 -5.35 -3.55 -7.40
C GLY A 92 -4.33 -2.64 -8.08
N GLY A 93 -4.06 -2.88 -9.35
CA GLY A 93 -3.24 -2.03 -10.21
C GLY A 93 -4.11 -1.11 -11.07
N PHE A 94 -3.65 0.13 -11.29
CA PHE A 94 -4.40 1.15 -12.01
C PHE A 94 -3.48 1.93 -12.95
N GLU A 95 -3.90 2.07 -14.21
CA GLU A 95 -3.30 3.02 -15.14
C GLU A 95 -3.83 4.44 -14.84
N PRO A 96 -2.97 5.45 -14.66
CA PRO A 96 -3.42 6.77 -14.30
C PRO A 96 -4.10 7.47 -15.48
N VAL A 97 -5.34 7.94 -15.28
CA VAL A 97 -6.05 8.77 -16.27
C VAL A 97 -5.57 10.22 -16.23
N VAL A 98 -5.19 10.73 -15.05
CA VAL A 98 -4.66 12.08 -14.84
C VAL A 98 -3.61 12.04 -13.74
N VAL A 99 -2.42 12.59 -14.02
CA VAL A 99 -1.40 12.90 -13.01
C VAL A 99 -0.98 14.35 -13.19
N LYS A 100 -0.97 15.12 -12.11
CA LYS A 100 -0.48 16.50 -12.10
C LYS A 100 0.32 16.72 -10.83
N SER A 101 1.53 17.24 -10.99
CA SER A 101 2.34 17.72 -9.87
C SER A 101 2.30 19.24 -9.86
N ALA A 102 2.32 19.84 -8.68
CA ALA A 102 2.55 21.27 -8.57
C ALA A 102 3.94 21.61 -9.16
N PRO A 103 4.13 22.82 -9.73
CA PRO A 103 5.47 23.24 -10.15
C PRO A 103 6.41 23.20 -8.95
N SER A 104 7.63 22.69 -9.14
CA SER A 104 8.70 22.84 -8.15
C SER A 104 8.96 24.34 -7.95
N ALA A 105 8.95 24.79 -6.70
CA ALA A 105 9.28 26.16 -6.32
C ALA A 105 10.75 26.51 -6.63
#